data_AF-A0A3D1TYU9-F1
#
_entry.id   AF-A0A3D1TYU9-F1
#
_cell.length_a   1.000
_cell.length_b   1.000
_cell.length_c   1.000
_cell.angle_alpha   90.00
_cell.angle_beta   90.00
_cell.angle_gamma   90.00
#
_symmetry.space_group_name_H-M   'P 1'
#
loop_
_entity.id
_entity.type
_entity.pdbx_description
1 polymer ?
#
loop_
_entity_poly.entity_id
_entity_poly.type
_entity_poly.pdbx_seq_one_letter_code
_entity_poly.pdbx_strand_id
1 'polypeptide(L)'
;MHIAIRFLAVVLVATAFATPSTSSAARARVMLSGFPVLKQQHSLTCEASAASMATRGLVSEDQIMAALPRRANPNLGFRGNPDGLQGTKLVDYGVYASPVHTALGRYGYNSDVLMYAYDATIRSYLKRGWPVIAWITYGLQSGNPRLVEHDGVQFFLVPHEHAILIFGYDSGRIYANDPWNRQVVRYNWNAFNRSWGHFANMALAVEPCAAPLPVPRIKVADVSNGTITWSWQKGPNASQYDVTISKQGSKSKILFHAVQASTTASYANAVAGALYEISVVSLSPCNEQSVATTLWFQMPQNSTTATPTPPVTPQPESTVTATAPSTPAPSATAHS
;
A
#
# COMPACT_ATOMS: atom_id res chain seq x y z
N MET A 1 -18.53 -75.23 68.61
CA MET A 1 -17.42 -74.29 68.35
C MET A 1 -17.42 -73.99 66.85
N HIS A 2 -17.04 -72.78 66.41
CA HIS A 2 -17.07 -72.22 65.02
C HIS A 2 -18.21 -71.19 64.86
N ILE A 3 -17.99 -69.95 65.31
CA ILE A 3 -17.38 -68.81 64.59
C ILE A 3 -18.35 -68.24 63.55
N ALA A 4 -19.03 -67.15 63.98
CA ALA A 4 -19.81 -66.28 63.12
C ALA A 4 -18.86 -65.41 62.28
N ILE A 5 -18.98 -65.48 60.96
CA ILE A 5 -18.32 -64.56 60.03
C ILE A 5 -19.39 -63.60 59.52
N ARG A 6 -19.35 -62.36 60.03
CA ARG A 6 -20.12 -61.24 59.50
C ARG A 6 -19.42 -60.73 58.24
N PHE A 7 -20.06 -60.90 57.08
CA PHE A 7 -19.61 -60.26 55.85
C PHE A 7 -20.05 -58.78 55.87
N LEU A 8 -19.06 -57.89 55.94
CA LEU A 8 -19.23 -56.45 55.76
C LEU A 8 -19.31 -56.18 54.24
N ALA A 9 -20.49 -55.82 53.74
CA ALA A 9 -20.65 -55.37 52.36
C ALA A 9 -20.08 -53.96 52.20
N VAL A 10 -18.93 -53.86 51.54
CA VAL A 10 -18.35 -52.57 51.12
C VAL A 10 -19.12 -52.10 49.88
N VAL A 11 -19.95 -51.07 50.04
CA VAL A 11 -20.58 -50.35 48.93
C VAL A 11 -19.52 -49.48 48.27
N LEU A 12 -18.99 -49.92 47.12
CA LEU A 12 -18.18 -49.06 46.26
C LEU A 12 -19.08 -48.03 45.59
N VAL A 13 -19.02 -46.78 46.06
CA VAL A 13 -19.59 -45.63 45.35
C VAL A 13 -18.66 -45.32 44.18
N ALA A 14 -19.01 -45.78 42.99
CA ALA A 14 -18.35 -45.37 41.76
C ALA A 14 -18.70 -43.90 41.47
N THR A 15 -17.77 -42.99 41.76
CA THR A 15 -17.86 -41.60 41.31
C THR A 15 -17.68 -41.57 39.79
N ALA A 16 -18.78 -41.40 39.07
CA ALA A 16 -18.75 -41.10 37.65
C ALA A 16 -18.08 -39.73 37.46
N PHE A 17 -16.80 -39.72 37.11
CA PHE A 17 -16.15 -38.54 36.57
C PHE A 17 -16.81 -38.24 35.24
N ALA A 18 -17.70 -37.24 35.22
CA ALA A 18 -18.17 -36.63 33.99
C ALA A 18 -16.93 -36.08 33.27
N THR A 19 -16.46 -36.80 32.25
CA THR A 19 -15.46 -36.26 31.34
C THR A 19 -16.07 -34.99 30.72
N PRO A 20 -15.41 -33.83 30.80
CA PRO A 20 -15.88 -32.66 30.08
C PRO A 20 -15.92 -33.07 28.61
N SER A 21 -17.13 -33.19 28.08
CA SER A 21 -17.34 -33.41 26.67
C SER A 21 -16.63 -32.26 25.98
N THR A 22 -15.56 -32.55 25.26
CA THR A 22 -14.90 -31.58 24.40
C THR A 22 -15.97 -31.10 23.43
N SER A 23 -16.50 -29.91 23.74
CA SER A 23 -17.43 -29.20 22.89
C SER A 23 -16.84 -29.26 21.49
N SER A 24 -17.59 -29.89 20.57
CA SER A 24 -17.27 -29.95 19.16
C SER A 24 -16.77 -28.57 18.77
N ALA A 25 -15.47 -28.45 18.45
CA ALA A 25 -14.94 -27.23 17.88
C ALA A 25 -15.83 -26.93 16.67
N ALA A 26 -16.75 -25.99 16.82
CA ALA A 26 -17.70 -25.63 15.80
C ALA A 26 -16.87 -25.42 14.53
N ARG A 27 -17.10 -26.26 13.51
CA ARG A 27 -16.31 -26.29 12.28
C ARG A 27 -16.19 -24.86 11.77
N ALA A 28 -15.00 -24.28 11.91
CA ALA A 28 -14.79 -22.87 11.65
C ALA A 28 -15.29 -22.56 10.24
N ARG A 29 -16.24 -21.64 10.13
CA ARG A 29 -16.80 -21.13 8.88
C ARG A 29 -16.54 -19.63 8.83
N VAL A 30 -16.05 -19.15 7.70
CA VAL A 30 -15.87 -17.73 7.42
C VAL A 30 -16.51 -17.43 6.08
N MET A 31 -17.29 -16.36 6.00
CA MET A 31 -17.86 -15.84 4.75
C MET A 31 -17.70 -14.33 4.79
N LEU A 32 -16.79 -13.81 3.98
CA LEU A 32 -16.60 -12.37 3.85
C LEU A 32 -17.68 -11.78 2.93
N SER A 33 -18.13 -10.56 3.24
CA SER A 33 -19.11 -9.81 2.45
C SER A 33 -18.48 -8.62 1.73
N GLY A 34 -19.22 -8.05 0.77
CA GLY A 34 -18.80 -6.83 0.08
C GLY A 34 -17.86 -7.03 -1.11
N PHE A 35 -17.62 -8.27 -1.52
CA PHE A 35 -16.86 -8.59 -2.74
C PHE A 35 -17.85 -8.89 -3.88
N PRO A 36 -17.90 -8.05 -4.93
CA PRO A 36 -18.83 -8.25 -6.04
C PRO A 36 -18.47 -9.49 -6.85
N VAL A 37 -19.46 -10.08 -7.52
CA VAL A 37 -19.22 -11.14 -8.53
C VAL A 37 -19.17 -10.45 -9.89
N LEU A 38 -17.96 -10.22 -10.40
CA LEU A 38 -17.73 -9.57 -11.69
C LEU A 38 -17.52 -10.62 -12.78
N LYS A 39 -17.77 -10.24 -14.04
CA LYS A 39 -17.35 -11.03 -15.20
C LYS A 39 -16.08 -10.40 -15.74
N GLN A 40 -15.09 -11.20 -16.11
CA GLN A 40 -13.93 -10.69 -16.84
C GLN A 40 -14.34 -10.02 -18.14
N GLN A 41 -13.70 -8.90 -18.48
CA GLN A 41 -13.95 -8.12 -19.69
C GLN A 41 -13.32 -8.78 -20.92
N HIS A 42 -12.17 -9.44 -20.76
CA HIS A 42 -11.44 -10.15 -21.80
C HIS A 42 -11.33 -11.65 -21.50
N SER A 43 -10.95 -12.47 -22.48
CA SER A 43 -10.90 -13.93 -22.32
C SER A 43 -9.77 -14.42 -21.40
N LEU A 44 -8.70 -13.65 -21.20
CA LEU A 44 -7.51 -14.07 -20.44
C LEU A 44 -7.17 -13.13 -19.27
N THR A 45 -8.15 -12.42 -18.72
CA THR A 45 -7.95 -11.41 -17.67
C THR A 45 -8.61 -11.78 -16.33
N CYS A 46 -8.79 -13.09 -16.09
CA CYS A 46 -9.41 -13.61 -14.88
C CYS A 46 -8.73 -13.11 -13.59
N GLU A 47 -7.42 -12.92 -13.61
CA GLU A 47 -6.58 -12.45 -12.50
C GLU A 47 -6.86 -10.97 -12.20
N ALA A 48 -6.96 -10.15 -13.24
CA ALA A 48 -7.29 -8.73 -13.11
C ALA A 48 -8.73 -8.53 -12.64
N SER A 49 -9.66 -9.37 -13.13
CA SER A 49 -11.05 -9.37 -12.66
C SER A 49 -11.16 -9.83 -11.20
N ALA A 50 -10.45 -10.89 -10.81
CA ALA A 50 -10.38 -11.36 -9.43
C ALA A 50 -9.74 -10.33 -8.49
N ALA A 51 -8.69 -9.63 -8.94
CA ALA A 51 -8.11 -8.50 -8.22
C ALA A 51 -9.09 -7.34 -8.07
N SER A 52 -9.81 -6.99 -9.13
CA SER A 52 -10.88 -5.98 -9.05
C SER A 52 -11.92 -6.36 -8.01
N MET A 53 -12.41 -7.60 -8.03
CA MET A 53 -13.33 -8.11 -7.00
C MET A 53 -12.73 -8.01 -5.60
N ALA A 54 -11.44 -8.32 -5.41
CA ALA A 54 -10.75 -8.24 -4.11
C ALA A 54 -10.68 -6.80 -3.57
N THR A 55 -10.64 -5.79 -4.45
CA THR A 55 -10.74 -4.37 -4.10
C THR A 55 -12.18 -3.89 -3.90
N ARG A 56 -13.14 -4.80 -3.81
CA ARG A 56 -14.58 -4.50 -3.80
C ARG A 56 -15.06 -3.74 -5.05
N GLY A 57 -14.34 -3.89 -6.16
CA GLY A 57 -14.63 -3.19 -7.42
C GLY A 57 -14.14 -1.74 -7.47
N LEU A 58 -13.39 -1.26 -6.48
CA LEU A 58 -12.88 0.11 -6.45
C LEU A 58 -11.72 0.33 -7.45
N VAL A 59 -10.98 -0.73 -7.77
CA VAL A 59 -10.03 -0.73 -8.89
C VAL A 59 -10.60 -1.63 -9.97
N SER A 60 -10.84 -1.07 -11.16
CA SER A 60 -11.38 -1.82 -12.31
C SER A 60 -10.36 -2.80 -12.89
N GLU A 61 -10.86 -3.82 -13.59
CA GLU A 61 -10.02 -4.76 -14.35
C GLU A 61 -9.14 -4.02 -15.37
N ASP A 62 -9.67 -3.07 -16.12
CA ASP A 62 -8.92 -2.21 -17.04
C ASP A 62 -7.77 -1.45 -16.35
N GLN A 63 -8.01 -0.90 -15.15
CA GLN A 63 -6.97 -0.23 -14.36
C GLN A 63 -5.86 -1.20 -13.94
N ILE A 64 -6.22 -2.40 -13.46
CA ILE A 64 -5.24 -3.44 -13.13
C ILE A 64 -4.45 -3.83 -14.39
N MET A 65 -5.12 -4.08 -15.50
CA MET A 65 -4.49 -4.44 -16.77
C MET A 65 -3.55 -3.36 -17.30
N ALA A 66 -3.94 -2.09 -17.22
CA ALA A 66 -3.10 -0.96 -17.60
C ALA A 66 -1.86 -0.81 -16.70
N ALA A 67 -1.95 -1.23 -15.45
CA ALA A 67 -0.84 -1.22 -14.50
C ALA A 67 0.15 -2.39 -14.69
N LEU A 68 -0.24 -3.46 -15.38
CA LEU A 68 0.59 -4.65 -15.59
C LEU A 68 1.61 -4.44 -16.72
N PRO A 69 2.91 -4.78 -16.49
CA PRO A 69 3.87 -4.90 -17.57
C PRO A 69 3.46 -6.00 -18.56
N ARG A 70 3.89 -5.88 -19.82
CA ARG A 70 3.74 -6.93 -20.83
C ARG A 70 5.02 -7.75 -20.90
N ARG A 71 4.97 -9.05 -20.59
CA ARG A 71 6.16 -9.92 -20.48
C ARG A 71 5.84 -11.33 -20.94
N ALA A 72 6.82 -12.01 -21.53
CA ALA A 72 6.68 -13.42 -21.87
C ALA A 72 6.61 -14.30 -20.61
N ASN A 73 7.36 -14.00 -19.56
CA ASN A 73 7.28 -14.72 -18.29
C ASN A 73 6.13 -14.15 -17.43
N PRO A 74 5.09 -14.93 -17.11
CA PRO A 74 3.93 -14.46 -16.33
C PRO A 74 4.30 -14.05 -14.89
N ASN A 75 5.45 -14.49 -14.37
CA ASN A 75 5.98 -14.00 -13.09
C ASN A 75 6.41 -12.53 -13.13
N LEU A 76 6.56 -11.94 -14.32
CA LEU A 76 7.08 -10.59 -14.52
C LEU A 76 6.06 -9.62 -15.15
N GLY A 77 4.97 -10.13 -15.71
CA GLY A 77 3.92 -9.34 -16.35
C GLY A 77 2.93 -10.19 -17.14
N PHE A 78 1.93 -9.56 -17.76
CA PHE A 78 0.94 -10.25 -18.56
C PHE A 78 1.54 -10.81 -19.86
N ARG A 79 1.31 -12.10 -20.11
CA ARG A 79 1.78 -12.86 -21.27
C ARG A 79 0.71 -12.99 -22.35
N GLY A 80 1.04 -12.49 -23.55
CA GLY A 80 0.23 -12.62 -24.77
C GLY A 80 -1.05 -11.79 -24.77
N ASN A 81 -1.88 -11.92 -25.78
CA ASN A 81 -3.08 -11.10 -26.02
C ASN A 81 -4.16 -11.34 -24.95
N PRO A 82 -4.70 -10.30 -24.26
CA PRO A 82 -5.83 -10.44 -23.34
C PRO A 82 -7.09 -11.08 -23.96
N ASP A 83 -7.29 -10.90 -25.27
CA ASP A 83 -8.39 -11.50 -26.05
C ASP A 83 -7.99 -12.81 -26.75
N GLY A 84 -6.87 -13.40 -26.33
CA GLY A 84 -6.35 -14.65 -26.86
C GLY A 84 -7.21 -15.88 -26.51
N LEU A 85 -6.80 -17.03 -27.03
CA LEU A 85 -7.49 -18.29 -26.77
C LEU A 85 -7.00 -18.93 -25.46
N GLN A 86 -7.91 -19.11 -24.49
CA GLN A 86 -7.64 -19.93 -23.32
C GLN A 86 -7.46 -21.41 -23.70
N GLY A 87 -6.65 -22.14 -22.92
CA GLY A 87 -6.53 -23.59 -23.04
C GLY A 87 -5.08 -24.05 -23.03
N THR A 88 -4.69 -24.83 -24.06
CA THR A 88 -3.45 -25.63 -24.05
C THR A 88 -2.32 -25.08 -24.92
N LYS A 89 -2.56 -24.02 -25.72
CA LYS A 89 -1.56 -23.43 -26.64
C LYS A 89 -0.54 -22.52 -25.93
N LEU A 90 -0.91 -21.90 -24.80
CA LEU A 90 -0.02 -21.17 -23.86
C LEU A 90 0.81 -20.00 -24.45
N VAL A 91 0.54 -19.59 -25.69
CA VAL A 91 1.14 -18.40 -26.31
C VAL A 91 0.55 -17.13 -25.70
N ASP A 92 -0.78 -17.07 -25.68
CA ASP A 92 -1.56 -16.19 -24.83
C ASP A 92 -1.90 -16.94 -23.56
N TYR A 93 -1.78 -16.27 -22.42
CA TYR A 93 -1.83 -16.96 -21.13
C TYR A 93 -2.53 -16.14 -20.05
N GLY A 94 -1.91 -15.05 -19.61
CA GLY A 94 -2.32 -14.38 -18.38
C GLY A 94 -1.10 -13.89 -17.58
N VAL A 95 -1.24 -13.79 -16.27
CA VAL A 95 -0.27 -13.22 -15.35
C VAL A 95 -0.27 -13.94 -14.00
N TYR A 96 0.88 -14.00 -13.33
CA TYR A 96 0.97 -14.59 -11.99
C TYR A 96 0.86 -13.55 -10.88
N ALA A 97 0.87 -14.02 -9.62
CA ALA A 97 0.52 -13.22 -8.46
C ALA A 97 1.40 -11.97 -8.25
N SER A 98 2.71 -12.06 -8.50
CA SER A 98 3.66 -10.97 -8.18
C SER A 98 3.44 -9.67 -9.00
N PRO A 99 3.23 -9.73 -10.33
CA PRO A 99 2.84 -8.53 -11.09
C PRO A 99 1.50 -7.95 -10.65
N VAL A 100 0.51 -8.79 -10.29
CA VAL A 100 -0.79 -8.33 -9.79
C VAL A 100 -0.66 -7.64 -8.44
N HIS A 101 0.14 -8.18 -7.51
CA HIS A 101 0.53 -7.53 -6.27
C HIS A 101 1.11 -6.13 -6.52
N THR A 102 2.07 -6.03 -7.45
CA THR A 102 2.69 -4.76 -7.81
C THR A 102 1.68 -3.77 -8.39
N ALA A 103 0.76 -4.24 -9.23
CA ALA A 103 -0.31 -3.42 -9.80
C ALA A 103 -1.26 -2.89 -8.71
N LEU A 104 -1.71 -3.74 -7.79
CA LEU A 104 -2.55 -3.34 -6.64
C LEU A 104 -1.87 -2.29 -5.75
N GLY A 105 -0.56 -2.42 -5.52
CA GLY A 105 0.23 -1.42 -4.77
C GLY A 105 0.24 -0.03 -5.41
N ARG A 106 0.06 0.07 -6.73
CA ARG A 106 -0.11 1.37 -7.44
C ARG A 106 -1.43 2.06 -7.15
N TYR A 107 -2.38 1.36 -6.54
CA TYR A 107 -3.66 1.89 -6.09
C TYR A 107 -3.77 1.95 -4.56
N GLY A 108 -2.68 1.74 -3.83
CA GLY A 108 -2.66 1.84 -2.37
C GLY A 108 -3.15 0.58 -1.64
N TYR A 109 -3.34 -0.54 -2.35
CA TYR A 109 -3.68 -1.82 -1.75
C TYR A 109 -2.43 -2.59 -1.33
N ASN A 110 -2.47 -3.12 -0.11
CA ASN A 110 -1.50 -4.07 0.37
C ASN A 110 -1.94 -5.50 0.03
N SER A 111 -0.99 -6.39 -0.21
CA SER A 111 -1.29 -7.81 -0.49
C SER A 111 -0.06 -8.68 -0.27
N ASP A 112 -0.29 -9.95 0.05
CA ASP A 112 0.77 -10.93 0.29
C ASP A 112 0.76 -11.97 -0.85
N VAL A 113 1.89 -12.07 -1.56
CA VAL A 113 2.11 -13.11 -2.58
C VAL A 113 2.45 -14.42 -1.86
N LEU A 114 1.67 -15.45 -2.12
CA LEU A 114 1.82 -16.76 -1.49
C LEU A 114 2.27 -17.78 -2.53
N MET A 115 3.28 -18.58 -2.16
CA MET A 115 3.75 -19.74 -2.89
C MET A 115 3.92 -20.90 -1.91
N TYR A 116 3.70 -22.12 -2.37
CA TYR A 116 3.77 -23.35 -1.56
C TYR A 116 2.90 -23.28 -0.29
N ALA A 117 1.80 -22.52 -0.35
CA ALA A 117 0.90 -22.32 0.77
C ALA A 117 0.04 -23.56 1.05
N TYR A 118 -0.65 -23.57 2.18
CA TYR A 118 -1.56 -24.64 2.58
C TYR A 118 -2.94 -24.06 2.89
N ASP A 119 -3.96 -24.92 3.03
CA ASP A 119 -5.34 -24.54 3.38
C ASP A 119 -5.37 -23.66 4.63
N ALA A 120 -4.51 -23.97 5.61
CA ALA A 120 -4.38 -23.21 6.85
C ALA A 120 -3.99 -21.74 6.59
N THR A 121 -3.16 -21.48 5.57
CA THR A 121 -2.78 -20.14 5.13
C THR A 121 -3.98 -19.40 4.55
N ILE A 122 -4.74 -20.00 3.63
CA ILE A 122 -5.96 -19.38 3.09
C ILE A 122 -6.94 -19.06 4.22
N ARG A 123 -7.15 -20.00 5.14
CA ARG A 123 -8.05 -19.82 6.28
C ARG A 123 -7.59 -18.69 7.21
N SER A 124 -6.29 -18.52 7.43
CA SER A 124 -5.78 -17.46 8.31
C SER A 124 -6.01 -16.08 7.71
N TYR A 125 -5.80 -15.88 6.41
CA TYR A 125 -6.13 -14.63 5.73
C TYR A 125 -7.63 -14.34 5.73
N LEU A 126 -8.46 -15.33 5.42
CA LEU A 126 -9.92 -15.14 5.44
C LEU A 126 -10.41 -14.78 6.86
N LYS A 127 -9.85 -15.38 7.92
CA LYS A 127 -10.15 -14.98 9.31
C LYS A 127 -9.75 -13.54 9.64
N ARG A 128 -8.69 -13.02 9.00
CA ARG A 128 -8.26 -11.60 9.09
C ARG A 128 -9.12 -10.66 8.25
N GLY A 129 -10.10 -11.19 7.52
CA GLY A 129 -10.93 -10.42 6.61
C GLY A 129 -10.35 -10.26 5.20
N TRP A 130 -9.22 -10.88 4.88
CA TRP A 130 -8.54 -10.73 3.59
C TRP A 130 -9.03 -11.78 2.59
N PRO A 131 -9.68 -11.40 1.47
CA PRO A 131 -10.00 -12.35 0.42
C PRO A 131 -8.72 -12.81 -0.29
N VAL A 132 -8.77 -14.00 -0.88
CA VAL A 132 -7.60 -14.64 -1.46
C VAL A 132 -7.86 -14.98 -2.92
N ILE A 133 -7.08 -14.41 -3.83
CA ILE A 133 -7.06 -14.82 -5.23
C ILE A 133 -6.22 -16.10 -5.32
N ALA A 134 -6.74 -17.14 -5.96
CA ALA A 134 -6.03 -18.41 -6.14
C ALA A 134 -5.96 -18.79 -7.61
N TRP A 135 -4.79 -19.27 -8.03
CA TRP A 135 -4.56 -19.79 -9.37
C TRP A 135 -4.86 -21.28 -9.40
N ILE A 136 -5.74 -21.67 -10.30
CA ILE A 136 -6.23 -23.02 -10.48
C ILE A 136 -6.31 -23.33 -11.97
N THR A 137 -6.60 -24.58 -12.29
CA THR A 137 -7.09 -24.95 -13.62
C THR A 137 -8.58 -24.68 -13.72
N TYR A 138 -9.04 -24.18 -14.86
CA TYR A 138 -10.45 -23.92 -15.13
C TYR A 138 -11.29 -25.18 -14.87
N GLY A 139 -12.33 -25.07 -14.03
CA GLY A 139 -13.17 -26.21 -13.64
C GLY A 139 -12.45 -27.31 -12.83
N LEU A 140 -11.29 -27.01 -12.25
CA LEU A 140 -10.43 -27.96 -11.51
C LEU A 140 -9.97 -29.17 -12.35
N GLN A 141 -9.81 -28.96 -13.66
CA GLN A 141 -9.32 -29.99 -14.58
C GLN A 141 -7.88 -30.41 -14.25
N SER A 142 -7.47 -31.61 -14.65
CA SER A 142 -6.06 -31.97 -14.54
C SER A 142 -5.21 -31.08 -15.46
N GLY A 143 -4.11 -30.53 -14.96
CA GLY A 143 -3.19 -29.72 -15.76
C GLY A 143 -1.75 -30.06 -15.42
N ASN A 144 -0.94 -30.46 -16.39
CA ASN A 144 0.47 -30.72 -16.15
C ASN A 144 1.28 -29.43 -16.39
N PRO A 145 2.05 -28.94 -15.40
CA PRO A 145 2.97 -27.83 -15.61
C PRO A 145 3.95 -28.14 -16.74
N ARG A 146 4.15 -27.17 -17.63
CA ARG A 146 5.07 -27.24 -18.76
C ARG A 146 6.20 -26.27 -18.52
N LEU A 147 7.43 -26.79 -18.55
CA LEU A 147 8.62 -25.95 -18.50
C LEU A 147 8.74 -25.21 -19.84
N VAL A 148 8.89 -23.89 -19.76
CA VAL A 148 9.09 -22.99 -20.90
C VAL A 148 10.31 -22.13 -20.60
N GLU A 149 11.02 -21.74 -21.65
CA GLU A 149 12.16 -20.85 -21.56
C GLU A 149 11.93 -19.60 -22.43
N HIS A 150 12.34 -18.45 -21.93
CA HIS A 150 12.41 -17.21 -22.69
C HIS A 150 13.57 -16.37 -22.17
N ASP A 151 14.40 -15.83 -23.07
CA ASP A 151 15.59 -15.05 -22.74
C ASP A 151 16.51 -15.73 -21.71
N GLY A 152 16.68 -17.05 -21.82
CA GLY A 152 17.51 -17.85 -20.90
C GLY A 152 16.93 -18.03 -19.50
N VAL A 153 15.68 -17.61 -19.26
CA VAL A 153 14.98 -17.81 -17.98
C VAL A 153 13.89 -18.86 -18.16
N GLN A 154 13.94 -19.88 -17.30
CA GLN A 154 12.94 -20.95 -17.27
C GLN A 154 11.80 -20.64 -16.29
N PHE A 155 10.58 -20.99 -16.68
CA PHE A 155 9.38 -20.87 -15.85
C PHE A 155 8.33 -21.90 -16.26
N PHE A 156 7.37 -22.17 -15.37
CA PHE A 156 6.28 -23.10 -15.63
C PHE A 156 5.02 -22.39 -16.10
N LEU A 157 4.37 -22.95 -17.12
CA LEU A 157 3.01 -22.61 -17.55
C LEU A 157 2.11 -23.82 -17.34
N VAL A 158 0.86 -23.61 -16.93
CA VAL A 158 -0.11 -24.68 -16.69
C VAL A 158 -1.28 -24.52 -17.66
N PRO A 159 -1.61 -25.53 -18.48
CA PRO A 159 -2.80 -25.50 -19.32
C PRO A 159 -4.08 -25.21 -18.55
N HIS A 160 -4.99 -24.47 -19.19
CA HIS A 160 -6.26 -24.06 -18.60
C HIS A 160 -6.10 -23.20 -17.33
N GLU A 161 -5.05 -22.37 -17.26
CA GLU A 161 -4.91 -21.39 -16.17
C GLU A 161 -6.19 -20.58 -15.98
N HIS A 162 -6.52 -20.35 -14.71
CA HIS A 162 -7.65 -19.58 -14.26
C HIS A 162 -7.42 -19.03 -12.84
N ALA A 163 -7.95 -17.84 -12.56
CA ALA A 163 -7.93 -17.26 -11.23
C ALA A 163 -9.35 -17.01 -10.68
N ILE A 164 -9.53 -17.32 -9.40
CA ILE A 164 -10.78 -17.13 -8.66
C ILE A 164 -10.54 -16.30 -7.40
N LEU A 165 -11.56 -15.57 -6.92
CA LEU A 165 -11.50 -14.88 -5.64
C LEU A 165 -12.18 -15.68 -4.54
N ILE A 166 -11.41 -16.30 -3.66
CA ILE A 166 -11.91 -16.98 -2.47
C ILE A 166 -12.29 -15.93 -1.42
N PHE A 167 -13.54 -15.97 -0.98
CA PHE A 167 -14.07 -15.07 0.05
C PHE A 167 -14.61 -15.82 1.27
N GLY A 168 -14.61 -17.16 1.26
CA GLY A 168 -15.10 -17.92 2.38
C GLY A 168 -14.70 -19.38 2.35
N TYR A 169 -14.89 -20.03 3.49
CA TYR A 169 -14.67 -21.46 3.65
C TYR A 169 -15.55 -22.04 4.76
N ASP A 170 -15.70 -23.36 4.74
CA ASP A 170 -16.14 -24.17 5.87
C ASP A 170 -15.19 -25.37 6.07
N SER A 171 -15.61 -26.38 6.84
CA SER A 171 -14.80 -27.58 7.06
C SER A 171 -14.51 -28.36 5.78
N GLY A 172 -15.41 -28.36 4.81
CA GLY A 172 -15.33 -29.20 3.61
C GLY A 172 -15.05 -28.45 2.33
N ARG A 173 -15.29 -27.13 2.27
CA ARG A 173 -15.29 -26.36 1.02
C ARG A 173 -14.66 -24.98 1.14
N ILE A 174 -14.23 -24.46 0.00
CA ILE A 174 -14.05 -23.03 -0.27
C ILE A 174 -15.27 -22.48 -1.02
N TYR A 175 -15.49 -21.18 -0.87
CA TYR A 175 -16.48 -20.38 -1.59
C TYR A 175 -15.74 -19.26 -2.31
N ALA A 176 -15.93 -19.17 -3.62
CA ALA A 176 -15.18 -18.22 -4.45
C ALA A 176 -16.06 -17.59 -5.53
N ASN A 177 -15.71 -16.37 -5.92
CA ASN A 177 -16.26 -15.73 -7.12
C ASN A 177 -15.41 -16.14 -8.33
N ASP A 178 -16.08 -16.63 -9.35
CA ASP A 178 -15.49 -17.05 -10.62
C ASP A 178 -15.75 -15.97 -11.69
N PRO A 179 -14.71 -15.30 -12.20
CA PRO A 179 -14.86 -14.22 -13.18
C PRO A 179 -15.25 -14.72 -14.57
N TRP A 180 -15.08 -16.00 -14.89
CA TRP A 180 -15.34 -16.54 -16.23
C TRP A 180 -16.82 -16.45 -16.60
N ASN A 181 -17.68 -16.88 -15.68
CA ASN A 181 -19.12 -16.98 -15.87
C ASN A 181 -19.92 -16.05 -14.94
N ARG A 182 -19.25 -15.22 -14.12
CA ARG A 182 -19.86 -14.36 -13.11
C ARG A 182 -20.69 -15.16 -12.10
N GLN A 183 -20.12 -16.22 -11.53
CA GLN A 183 -20.82 -17.07 -10.56
C GLN A 183 -20.04 -17.24 -9.27
N VAL A 184 -20.79 -17.56 -8.20
CA VAL A 184 -20.19 -18.10 -6.98
C VAL A 184 -20.02 -19.60 -7.15
N VAL A 185 -18.79 -20.07 -7.10
CA VAL A 185 -18.43 -21.48 -7.15
C VAL A 185 -18.10 -22.01 -5.76
N ARG A 186 -18.25 -23.34 -5.61
CA ARG A 186 -17.94 -24.04 -4.36
C ARG A 186 -17.13 -25.27 -4.69
N TYR A 187 -15.94 -25.37 -4.13
CA TYR A 187 -15.04 -26.49 -4.35
C TYR A 187 -14.74 -27.18 -3.04
N ASN A 188 -14.73 -28.51 -3.05
CA ASN A 188 -14.20 -29.26 -1.91
C ASN A 188 -12.69 -29.04 -1.81
N TRP A 189 -12.16 -29.00 -0.59
CA TRP A 189 -10.74 -28.71 -0.35
C TRP A 189 -9.81 -29.65 -1.13
N ASN A 190 -10.10 -30.96 -1.14
CA ASN A 190 -9.26 -31.92 -1.87
C ASN A 190 -9.18 -31.62 -3.37
N ALA A 191 -10.28 -31.29 -4.02
CA ALA A 191 -10.30 -30.96 -5.45
C ALA A 191 -9.65 -29.62 -5.75
N PHE A 192 -9.91 -28.62 -4.91
CA PHE A 192 -9.24 -27.33 -4.99
C PHE A 192 -7.72 -27.49 -4.86
N ASN A 193 -7.24 -28.18 -3.83
CA ASN A 193 -5.81 -28.35 -3.54
C ASN A 193 -5.06 -29.12 -4.63
N ARG A 194 -5.69 -30.10 -5.27
CA ARG A 194 -5.08 -30.77 -6.44
C ARG A 194 -4.81 -29.78 -7.58
N SER A 195 -5.83 -28.98 -7.92
CA SER A 195 -5.75 -28.01 -9.00
C SER A 195 -4.79 -26.85 -8.67
N TRP A 196 -4.89 -26.31 -7.46
CA TRP A 196 -4.00 -25.28 -6.90
C TRP A 196 -2.54 -25.76 -6.84
N GLY A 197 -2.33 -27.05 -6.59
CA GLY A 197 -1.04 -27.74 -6.61
C GLY A 197 -0.28 -27.62 -7.92
N HIS A 198 -0.97 -27.53 -9.06
CA HIS A 198 -0.32 -27.34 -10.35
C HIS A 198 0.38 -25.98 -10.46
N PHE A 199 -0.06 -24.99 -9.67
CA PHE A 199 0.51 -23.65 -9.60
C PHE A 199 1.42 -23.48 -8.39
N ALA A 200 1.96 -24.58 -7.85
CA ALA A 200 2.76 -24.56 -6.63
C ALA A 200 2.04 -23.84 -5.47
N ASN A 201 0.71 -24.03 -5.37
CA ASN A 201 -0.14 -23.38 -4.39
C ASN A 201 0.01 -21.84 -4.38
N MET A 202 0.07 -21.25 -5.57
CA MET A 202 0.14 -19.80 -5.76
C MET A 202 -1.17 -19.11 -5.41
N ALA A 203 -1.09 -18.07 -4.58
CA ALA A 203 -2.23 -17.24 -4.23
C ALA A 203 -1.80 -15.79 -3.96
N LEU A 204 -2.76 -14.89 -3.91
CA LEU A 204 -2.58 -13.49 -3.53
C LEU A 204 -3.64 -13.11 -2.52
N ALA A 205 -3.24 -12.96 -1.26
CA ALA A 205 -4.14 -12.48 -0.21
C ALA A 205 -4.15 -10.94 -0.24
N VAL A 206 -5.32 -10.34 -0.40
CA VAL A 206 -5.45 -8.88 -0.57
C VAL A 206 -6.01 -8.29 0.71
N GLU A 207 -5.38 -7.24 1.24
CA GLU A 207 -5.92 -6.48 2.36
C GLU A 207 -7.07 -5.58 1.88
N PRO A 208 -8.32 -5.83 2.30
CA PRO A 208 -9.40 -4.97 1.89
C PRO A 208 -9.35 -3.71 2.74
N CYS A 209 -8.98 -2.59 2.10
CA CYS A 209 -9.11 -1.25 2.68
C CYS A 209 -8.39 -1.07 4.02
N ALA A 210 -7.06 -1.22 4.06
CA ALA A 210 -6.31 -0.88 5.26
C ALA A 210 -6.51 0.59 5.64
N ALA A 211 -6.71 0.86 6.94
CA ALA A 211 -6.77 2.23 7.44
C ALA A 211 -5.46 2.96 7.10
N PRO A 212 -5.54 4.20 6.57
CA PRO A 212 -4.35 4.94 6.18
C PRO A 212 -3.65 5.52 7.41
N LEU A 213 -2.33 5.54 7.39
CA LEU A 213 -1.53 6.19 8.44
C LEU A 213 -1.10 7.61 8.02
N PRO A 214 -0.88 8.52 8.99
CA PRO A 214 -0.43 9.88 8.71
C PRO A 214 0.88 9.89 7.91
N VAL A 215 1.07 10.90 7.05
CA VAL A 215 2.27 11.00 6.22
C VAL A 215 3.51 11.26 7.10
N PRO A 216 4.62 10.54 6.87
CA PRO A 216 5.88 10.82 7.55
C PRO A 216 6.67 11.97 6.89
N ARG A 217 7.59 12.55 7.68
CA ARG A 217 8.60 13.54 7.23
C ARG A 217 8.06 14.74 6.45
N ILE A 218 6.91 15.29 6.87
CA ILE A 218 6.45 16.57 6.33
C ILE A 218 7.45 17.69 6.66
N LYS A 219 7.82 18.50 5.67
CA LYS A 219 8.73 19.65 5.86
C LYS A 219 8.57 20.68 4.75
N VAL A 220 8.89 21.95 5.05
CA VAL A 220 9.11 22.96 4.01
C VAL A 220 10.38 22.59 3.25
N ALA A 221 10.26 22.48 1.93
CA ALA A 221 11.31 22.06 1.02
C ALA A 221 12.00 23.26 0.35
N ASP A 222 11.24 24.30 0.01
CA ASP A 222 11.77 25.53 -0.59
C ASP A 222 10.84 26.72 -0.29
N VAL A 223 11.42 27.92 -0.23
CA VAL A 223 10.69 29.19 -0.17
C VAL A 223 11.36 30.19 -1.09
N SER A 224 10.70 30.50 -2.20
CA SER A 224 11.25 31.39 -3.23
C SER A 224 10.13 32.22 -3.87
N ASN A 225 10.39 33.50 -4.13
CA ASN A 225 9.47 34.41 -4.82
C ASN A 225 8.02 34.38 -4.28
N GLY A 226 7.85 34.39 -2.95
CA GLY A 226 6.53 34.34 -2.32
C GLY A 226 5.79 33.01 -2.49
N THR A 227 6.50 31.93 -2.84
CA THR A 227 5.95 30.58 -2.93
C THR A 227 6.51 29.71 -1.82
N ILE A 228 5.63 29.01 -1.09
CA ILE A 228 6.01 27.98 -0.12
C ILE A 228 5.87 26.64 -0.81
N THR A 229 6.93 25.84 -0.82
CA THR A 229 6.89 24.45 -1.29
C THR A 229 7.20 23.53 -0.12
N TRP A 230 6.38 22.51 0.11
CA TRP A 230 6.63 21.47 1.11
C TRP A 230 6.65 20.09 0.48
N SER A 231 7.25 19.14 1.20
CA SER A 231 7.32 17.74 0.83
C SER A 231 6.96 16.83 2.00
N TRP A 232 6.54 15.61 1.69
CA TRP A 232 6.28 14.52 2.62
C TRP A 232 6.73 13.19 2.02
N GLN A 233 6.83 12.13 2.83
CA GLN A 233 7.01 10.76 2.35
C GLN A 233 5.66 10.06 2.21
N LYS A 234 5.59 9.05 1.31
CA LYS A 234 4.36 8.26 1.10
C LYS A 234 3.82 7.72 2.43
N GLY A 235 2.56 8.03 2.72
CA GLY A 235 1.86 7.49 3.89
C GLY A 235 1.59 5.99 3.73
N PRO A 236 1.80 5.16 4.76
CA PRO A 236 1.37 3.77 4.73
C PRO A 236 -0.14 3.66 4.42
N ASN A 237 -0.51 2.75 3.52
CA ASN A 237 -1.88 2.50 3.04
C ASN A 237 -2.59 3.70 2.39
N ALA A 238 -1.86 4.78 2.09
CA ALA A 238 -2.41 5.94 1.40
C ALA A 238 -2.51 5.67 -0.12
N SER A 239 -3.69 5.92 -0.68
CA SER A 239 -3.96 5.94 -2.12
C SER A 239 -4.03 7.36 -2.69
N GLN A 240 -4.39 8.33 -1.84
CA GLN A 240 -4.51 9.74 -2.15
C GLN A 240 -4.16 10.58 -0.91
N TYR A 241 -4.05 11.89 -1.10
CA TYR A 241 -3.87 12.86 -0.01
C TYR A 241 -4.79 14.06 -0.17
N ASP A 242 -5.38 14.50 0.94
CA ASP A 242 -5.95 15.84 1.04
C ASP A 242 -4.87 16.79 1.53
N VAL A 243 -4.53 17.78 0.70
CA VAL A 243 -3.49 18.76 0.99
C VAL A 243 -4.12 20.13 1.17
N THR A 244 -4.01 20.67 2.37
CA THR A 244 -4.59 21.96 2.73
C THR A 244 -3.54 22.92 3.27
N ILE A 245 -3.72 24.20 2.99
CA ILE A 245 -2.97 25.26 3.65
C ILE A 245 -3.95 26.31 4.18
N SER A 246 -3.75 26.75 5.42
CA SER A 246 -4.50 27.84 6.02
C SER A 246 -3.53 28.93 6.48
N LYS A 247 -3.92 30.19 6.30
CA LYS A 247 -3.26 31.33 6.98
C LYS A 247 -4.01 31.53 8.29
N GLN A 248 -3.31 31.64 9.41
CA GLN A 248 -3.94 31.73 10.74
C GLN A 248 -5.10 32.74 10.76
N GLY A 249 -6.30 32.28 11.18
CA GLY A 249 -7.53 33.09 11.22
C GLY A 249 -8.38 33.10 9.93
N SER A 250 -7.94 32.46 8.85
CA SER A 250 -8.71 32.29 7.60
C SER A 250 -9.23 30.85 7.46
N LYS A 251 -10.36 30.68 6.75
CA LYS A 251 -10.84 29.33 6.36
C LYS A 251 -9.76 28.62 5.52
N SER A 252 -9.56 27.33 5.76
CA SER A 252 -8.60 26.49 5.04
C SER A 252 -8.85 26.53 3.54
N LYS A 253 -7.78 26.73 2.75
CA LYS A 253 -7.82 26.54 1.30
C LYS A 253 -7.41 25.09 1.02
N ILE A 254 -8.33 24.27 0.51
CA ILE A 254 -7.96 22.99 -0.11
C ILE A 254 -7.18 23.34 -1.36
N LEU A 255 -5.96 22.84 -1.45
CA LEU A 255 -5.12 23.11 -2.61
C LEU A 255 -5.50 22.16 -3.74
N PHE A 256 -5.56 20.85 -3.44
CA PHE A 256 -5.98 19.80 -4.36
C PHE A 256 -6.04 18.44 -3.64
N HIS A 257 -6.74 17.48 -4.26
CA HIS A 257 -6.63 16.06 -3.95
C HIS A 257 -5.46 15.47 -4.74
N ALA A 258 -4.45 14.97 -4.04
CA ALA A 258 -3.23 14.43 -4.65
C ALA A 258 -3.30 12.91 -4.78
N VAL A 259 -2.67 12.34 -5.80
CA VAL A 259 -2.52 10.87 -5.90
C VAL A 259 -1.41 10.37 -4.97
N GLN A 260 -1.37 9.08 -4.63
CA GLN A 260 -0.35 8.52 -3.73
C GLN A 260 1.10 8.74 -4.15
N ALA A 261 1.36 9.00 -5.45
CA ALA A 261 2.69 9.30 -5.97
C ALA A 261 3.12 10.76 -5.71
N SER A 262 2.18 11.65 -5.43
CA SER A 262 2.47 13.03 -5.07
C SER A 262 3.08 13.09 -3.68
N THR A 263 4.26 13.71 -3.59
CA THR A 263 5.02 13.88 -2.34
C THR A 263 5.41 15.33 -2.09
N THR A 264 4.91 16.24 -2.92
CA THR A 264 5.21 17.67 -2.87
C THR A 264 3.98 18.49 -3.24
N ALA A 265 3.90 19.70 -2.69
CA ALA A 265 2.89 20.69 -3.05
C ALA A 265 3.44 22.10 -2.81
N SER A 266 2.88 23.07 -3.52
CA SER A 266 3.30 24.47 -3.46
C SER A 266 2.10 25.41 -3.31
N TYR A 267 2.31 26.53 -2.62
CA TYR A 267 1.37 27.61 -2.46
C TYR A 267 2.04 28.94 -2.82
N ALA A 268 1.62 29.54 -3.93
CA ALA A 268 2.11 30.84 -4.41
C ALA A 268 1.37 32.01 -3.75
N ASN A 269 1.96 33.21 -3.85
CA ASN A 269 1.44 34.46 -3.27
C ASN A 269 1.28 34.39 -1.75
N ALA A 270 2.22 33.74 -1.07
CA ALA A 270 2.33 33.73 0.38
C ALA A 270 2.68 35.13 0.91
N VAL A 271 2.01 35.53 1.99
CA VAL A 271 2.16 36.85 2.60
C VAL A 271 3.38 36.82 3.52
N ALA A 272 4.32 37.74 3.29
CA ALA A 272 5.49 37.91 4.15
C ALA A 272 5.07 38.10 5.61
N GLY A 273 5.75 37.42 6.53
CA GLY A 273 5.43 37.48 7.96
C GLY A 273 4.11 36.83 8.39
N ALA A 274 3.38 36.15 7.50
CA ALA A 274 2.21 35.38 7.90
C ALA A 274 2.58 33.97 8.40
N LEU A 275 1.81 33.48 9.39
CA LEU A 275 1.87 32.10 9.86
C LEU A 275 0.91 31.22 9.05
N TYR A 276 1.44 30.13 8.51
CA TYR A 276 0.71 29.14 7.75
C TYR A 276 0.65 27.81 8.49
N GLU A 277 -0.53 27.19 8.46
CA GLU A 277 -0.75 25.79 8.83
C GLU A 277 -0.87 24.97 7.54
N ILE A 278 0.06 24.05 7.34
CA ILE A 278 0.05 23.10 6.23
C ILE A 278 -0.37 21.75 6.80
N SER A 279 -1.41 21.15 6.23
CA SER A 279 -1.89 19.83 6.66
C SER A 279 -1.98 18.87 5.49
N VAL A 280 -1.55 17.64 5.73
CA VAL A 280 -1.68 16.53 4.79
C VAL A 280 -2.41 15.39 5.49
N VAL A 281 -3.53 14.96 4.92
CA VAL A 281 -4.33 13.82 5.39
C VAL A 281 -4.19 12.69 4.38
N SER A 282 -3.83 11.49 4.83
CA SER A 282 -3.80 10.30 3.99
C SER A 282 -5.20 9.74 3.80
N LEU A 283 -5.54 9.38 2.56
CA LEU A 283 -6.79 8.72 2.21
C LEU A 283 -6.53 7.29 1.72
N SER A 284 -7.19 6.30 2.31
CA SER A 284 -7.13 4.92 1.80
C SER A 284 -7.94 4.78 0.51
N PRO A 285 -7.78 3.66 -0.24
CA PRO A 285 -8.58 3.43 -1.45
C PRO A 285 -10.10 3.44 -1.21
N CYS A 286 -10.50 3.25 0.05
CA CYS A 286 -11.90 3.15 0.47
C CYS A 286 -12.38 4.43 1.17
N ASN A 287 -11.64 5.52 0.97
CA ASN A 287 -11.95 6.86 1.45
C ASN A 287 -11.98 7.00 2.99
N GLU A 288 -11.30 6.09 3.70
CA GLU A 288 -10.97 6.32 5.11
C GLU A 288 -9.85 7.35 5.21
N GLN A 289 -9.81 8.10 6.31
CA GLN A 289 -8.87 9.20 6.50
C GLN A 289 -7.95 8.93 7.69
N SER A 290 -6.68 9.33 7.58
CA SER A 290 -5.79 9.39 8.73
C SER A 290 -6.07 10.63 9.58
N VAL A 291 -5.51 10.70 10.79
CA VAL A 291 -5.32 12.02 11.42
C VAL A 291 -4.39 12.88 10.54
N ALA A 292 -4.59 14.19 10.55
CA ALA A 292 -3.77 15.11 9.77
C ALA A 292 -2.34 15.20 10.32
N THR A 293 -1.34 15.14 9.43
CA THR A 293 0.01 15.58 9.78
C THR A 293 0.11 17.08 9.49
N THR A 294 0.31 17.88 10.54
CA THR A 294 0.38 19.35 10.43
C THR A 294 1.82 19.86 10.56
N LEU A 295 2.16 20.84 9.72
CA LEU A 295 3.38 21.62 9.75
C LEU A 295 3.04 23.10 9.83
N TRP A 296 3.56 23.78 10.85
CA TRP A 296 3.45 25.23 10.97
C TRP A 296 4.67 25.88 10.34
N PHE A 297 4.45 26.90 9.52
CA PHE A 297 5.52 27.64 8.85
C PHE A 297 5.26 29.15 8.87
N GLN A 298 6.25 29.89 9.36
CA GLN A 298 6.24 31.35 9.38
C GLN A 298 6.97 31.87 8.14
N MET A 299 6.27 32.61 7.27
CA MET A 299 6.91 33.24 6.12
C MET A 299 7.95 34.27 6.58
N PRO A 300 9.15 34.30 5.96
CA PRO A 300 10.12 35.35 6.20
C PRO A 300 9.50 36.73 5.99
N GLN A 301 9.90 37.69 6.81
CA GLN A 301 9.56 39.10 6.57
C GLN A 301 10.37 39.61 5.38
N ASN A 302 9.81 40.54 4.60
CA ASN A 302 10.62 41.29 3.66
C ASN A 302 11.63 42.09 4.50
N SER A 303 12.92 41.82 4.32
CA SER A 303 13.97 42.63 4.91
C SER A 303 13.87 44.04 4.33
N THR A 304 13.24 44.97 5.06
CA THR A 304 13.47 46.40 4.87
C THR A 304 14.83 46.72 5.44
N THR A 305 15.90 46.34 4.74
CA THR A 305 17.21 46.94 4.99
C THR A 305 17.14 48.34 4.40
N ALA A 306 16.62 49.29 5.16
CA ALA A 306 16.96 50.68 4.93
C ALA A 306 18.49 50.76 5.11
N THR A 307 19.21 51.02 4.02
CA THR A 307 20.62 51.42 4.09
C THR A 307 20.72 52.57 5.09
N PRO A 308 21.48 52.46 6.19
CA PRO A 308 21.70 53.60 7.06
C PRO A 308 22.38 54.68 6.22
N THR A 309 21.72 55.82 6.06
CA THR A 309 22.34 57.03 5.53
C THR A 309 23.62 57.27 6.35
N PRO A 310 24.80 57.36 5.72
CA PRO A 310 26.02 57.63 6.46
C PRO A 310 25.88 58.96 7.22
N PRO A 311 26.41 59.07 8.45
CA PRO A 311 26.34 60.31 9.21
C PRO A 311 27.02 61.43 8.42
N VAL A 312 26.32 62.53 8.20
CA VAL A 312 26.93 63.77 7.71
C VAL A 312 27.85 64.27 8.82
N THR A 313 29.16 64.14 8.63
CA THR A 313 30.18 64.72 9.51
C THR A 313 30.11 66.25 9.42
N PRO A 314 29.92 66.99 10.53
CA PRO A 314 30.04 68.44 10.52
C PRO A 314 31.50 68.86 10.30
N GLN A 315 31.74 69.80 9.38
CA GLN A 315 33.04 70.49 9.25
C GLN A 315 33.35 71.26 10.54
N PRO A 316 34.57 71.14 11.10
CA PRO A 316 34.97 71.97 12.22
C PRO A 316 35.34 73.39 11.77
N GLU A 317 34.80 74.35 12.52
CA GLU A 317 35.05 75.78 12.45
C GLU A 317 36.50 76.10 12.91
N SER A 318 37.13 77.03 12.20
CA SER A 318 38.52 77.43 12.36
C SER A 318 38.75 78.24 13.64
N THR A 319 39.86 77.98 14.35
CA THR A 319 40.40 78.94 15.33
C THR A 319 41.92 79.02 15.21
N VAL A 320 42.39 80.26 15.08
CA VAL A 320 43.79 80.71 14.89
C VAL A 320 44.47 80.86 16.25
N THR A 321 45.74 80.46 16.42
CA THR A 321 46.73 81.14 17.29
C THR A 321 48.17 80.78 16.88
N ALA A 322 49.09 81.70 17.18
CA ALA A 322 50.33 82.04 16.51
C ALA A 322 51.60 81.23 16.87
N THR A 323 52.63 81.55 16.07
CA THR A 323 53.93 80.97 15.77
C THR A 323 55.00 80.99 16.88
N ALA A 324 55.94 80.04 16.82
CA ALA A 324 57.36 80.29 17.10
C ALA A 324 58.27 79.46 16.16
N PRO A 325 59.48 79.94 15.79
CA PRO A 325 60.12 79.55 14.53
C PRO A 325 61.36 78.66 14.64
N SER A 326 61.62 78.01 13.49
CA SER A 326 62.90 77.68 12.86
C SER A 326 63.86 76.68 13.52
N THR A 327 64.16 75.61 12.77
CA THR A 327 65.49 75.42 12.15
C THR A 327 65.39 74.48 10.93
N PRO A 328 66.18 74.67 9.85
CA PRO A 328 66.02 73.95 8.58
C PRO A 328 67.08 72.87 8.31
N ALA A 329 66.63 71.79 7.63
CA ALA A 329 67.33 71.00 6.59
C ALA A 329 68.67 70.30 7.00
N PRO A 330 69.30 69.43 6.17
CA PRO A 330 68.95 69.04 4.80
C PRO A 330 69.03 67.53 4.47
N SER A 331 68.44 67.22 3.31
CA SER A 331 68.89 66.33 2.23
C SER A 331 69.74 65.10 2.52
N ALA A 332 69.24 63.95 2.05
CA ALA A 332 70.03 63.06 1.19
C ALA A 332 69.11 62.32 0.21
N THR A 333 69.14 62.82 -1.03
CA THR A 333 69.08 62.10 -2.31
C THR A 333 69.58 60.65 -2.25
N ALA A 334 68.84 59.74 -2.90
CA ALA A 334 69.23 58.99 -4.13
C ALA A 334 70.35 57.96 -3.89
N HIS A 335 70.23 56.70 -4.30
CA HIS A 335 70.19 56.18 -5.66
C HIS A 335 69.98 54.66 -5.53
N SER A 336 69.19 54.02 -6.39
CA SER A 336 69.71 53.36 -7.60
C SER A 336 70.50 54.26 -8.52
#